data_AF-A0A5C3EKH0-F1
#
_entry.id   AF-A0A5C3EKH0-F1
#
_cell.length_a   1.000
_cell.length_b   1.000
_cell.length_c   1.000
_cell.angle_alpha   90.00
_cell.angle_beta   90.00
_cell.angle_gamma   90.00
#
_symmetry.space_group_name_H-M   'P 1'
#
loop_
_entity.id
_entity.type
_entity.pdbx_description
1 polymer ?
#
loop_
_entity_poly.entity_id
_entity_poly.type
_entity_poly.pdbx_seq_one_letter_code
_entity_poly.pdbx_strand_id
1 'polypeptide(L)'
;MSRPYHTTSPNNEAHTLCPENDTRHSDIQLYTPMQDNTNPPSTITASLRTLLTALLLVRPPNLQPSQLSSDLQMRHRMLSLPSTSPLARDSVEVFDLISLDLSSFSNDDTDDETRQTQYEFVSYISRPPIELGIHENDIAATARSLFQKRMTVMQIALAGESDPIDPGEYELLCDEKWHGQGRMLVRFPECSSQSARLHMMVIWKDGEMRLDNLFSVDGREDVMGLMGEGCHRWSETCTERHGMGTKASVKREGEDQAAEYINDADDFWAGFSDEEEKIQEDSIQAARAANAHSAIQPHGAAPTDSEAAIKDIIRGAFTLHRFLHSNRSETAQVDAFMRLVSSAITRP
;
A
#
# COMPACT_ATOMS: atom_id res chain seq x y z
N MET A 1 10.08 79.06 -4.16
CA MET A 1 8.70 79.58 -4.08
C MET A 1 7.84 78.55 -3.36
N SER A 2 7.11 79.03 -2.34
CA SER A 2 5.96 78.42 -1.65
C SER A 2 6.14 77.12 -0.85
N ARG A 3 6.35 77.32 0.46
CA ARG A 3 5.87 76.51 1.61
C ARG A 3 4.32 76.70 1.78
N PRO A 4 3.62 76.24 2.85
CA PRO A 4 3.50 74.93 3.57
C PRO A 4 2.03 74.68 4.10
N TYR A 5 1.89 73.94 5.23
CA TYR A 5 0.75 73.81 6.18
C TYR A 5 -0.19 72.59 5.97
N HIS A 6 -0.79 71.91 6.97
CA HIS A 6 -1.14 72.26 8.35
C HIS A 6 -1.24 71.00 9.26
N THR A 7 -0.91 71.23 10.53
CA THR A 7 -1.31 70.58 11.79
C THR A 7 -2.82 70.33 11.96
N THR A 8 -3.22 69.30 12.74
CA THR A 8 -4.04 69.47 13.97
C THR A 8 -4.21 68.14 14.73
N SER A 9 -3.81 68.15 16.00
CA SER A 9 -4.41 67.36 17.09
C SER A 9 -5.64 68.12 17.60
N PRO A 10 -6.58 67.48 18.32
CA PRO A 10 -6.69 67.87 19.72
C PRO A 10 -7.04 66.72 20.69
N ASN A 11 -6.46 66.87 21.89
CA ASN A 11 -6.95 66.31 23.15
C ASN A 11 -8.38 66.80 23.46
N ASN A 12 -9.15 65.98 24.17
CA ASN A 12 -9.99 66.50 25.25
C ASN A 12 -10.19 65.45 26.34
N GLU A 13 -9.66 65.79 27.51
CA GLU A 13 -9.95 65.19 28.80
C GLU A 13 -11.36 65.57 29.25
N ALA A 14 -12.05 64.69 29.98
CA ALA A 14 -12.74 65.02 31.23
C ALA A 14 -13.37 63.79 31.88
N HIS A 15 -12.93 63.53 33.11
CA HIS A 15 -13.66 63.06 34.30
C HIS A 15 -15.15 62.74 34.10
N THR A 16 -15.75 61.72 34.73
CA THR A 16 -15.81 61.52 36.19
C THR A 16 -16.65 60.27 36.50
N LEU A 17 -16.48 59.71 37.70
CA LEU A 17 -17.42 58.88 38.48
C LEU A 17 -17.46 57.36 38.23
N CYS A 18 -16.89 56.63 39.20
CA CYS A 18 -17.46 55.36 39.66
C CYS A 18 -18.79 55.63 40.37
N PRO A 19 -19.73 54.69 40.30
CA PRO A 19 -20.14 54.02 41.53
C PRO A 19 -20.25 52.50 41.41
N GLU A 20 -20.26 51.89 42.59
CA GLU A 20 -20.28 50.47 42.91
C GLU A 20 -21.58 49.73 42.54
N ASN A 21 -21.44 48.40 42.52
CA ASN A 21 -22.46 47.35 42.68
C ASN A 21 -23.49 47.16 41.56
N ASP A 22 -23.40 46.02 40.88
CA ASP A 22 -24.35 44.96 41.24
C ASP A 22 -23.88 43.56 40.83
N THR A 23 -23.92 42.68 41.81
CA THR A 23 -23.55 41.27 41.76
C THR A 23 -24.64 40.48 41.04
N ARG A 24 -24.37 39.99 39.84
CA ARG A 24 -25.09 38.82 39.29
C ARG A 24 -24.10 37.86 38.65
N HIS A 25 -23.69 36.88 39.44
CA HIS A 25 -23.15 35.61 38.98
C HIS A 25 -24.07 35.05 37.90
N SER A 26 -23.63 35.16 36.66
CA SER A 26 -24.15 34.34 35.57
C SER A 26 -23.21 33.17 35.49
N ASP A 27 -23.52 32.12 36.26
CA ASP A 27 -22.93 30.80 36.11
C ASP A 27 -23.29 30.29 34.70
N ILE A 28 -22.46 30.63 33.72
CA ILE A 28 -22.41 29.90 32.47
C ILE A 28 -21.65 28.62 32.79
N GLN A 29 -22.39 27.62 33.28
CA GLN A 29 -21.94 26.24 33.24
C GLN A 29 -21.74 25.89 31.76
N LEU A 30 -20.49 26.00 31.31
CA LEU A 30 -19.99 25.29 30.14
C LEU A 30 -20.24 23.81 30.42
N TYR A 31 -21.32 23.30 29.86
CA TYR A 31 -21.58 21.88 29.74
C TYR A 31 -20.50 21.33 28.79
N THR A 32 -19.35 20.96 29.34
CA THR A 32 -18.47 19.99 28.69
C THR A 32 -19.23 18.67 28.72
N PRO A 33 -19.62 18.09 27.58
CA PRO A 33 -20.05 16.70 27.60
C PRO A 33 -18.82 15.90 28.02
N MET A 34 -18.79 15.43 29.26
CA MET A 34 -17.98 14.28 29.62
C MET A 34 -18.48 13.14 28.75
N GLN A 35 -17.83 12.93 27.61
CA GLN A 35 -17.95 11.70 26.87
C GLN A 35 -17.30 10.62 27.73
N ASP A 36 -18.13 9.95 28.50
CA ASP A 36 -17.80 8.71 29.18
C ASP A 36 -17.47 7.68 28.10
N ASN A 37 -16.18 7.55 27.79
CA ASN A 37 -15.66 6.85 26.63
C ASN A 37 -15.51 5.34 26.94
N THR A 38 -16.54 4.73 27.54
CA THR A 38 -16.57 3.30 27.87
C THR A 38 -17.45 2.51 26.89
N ASN A 39 -17.39 2.87 25.60
CA ASN A 39 -17.86 1.94 24.58
C ASN A 39 -16.74 0.94 24.31
N PRO A 40 -17.03 -0.38 24.27
CA PRO A 40 -16.02 -1.36 23.88
C PRO A 40 -15.46 -0.98 22.51
N PRO A 41 -14.13 -1.10 22.30
CA PRO A 41 -13.53 -0.80 21.01
C PRO A 41 -14.24 -1.67 19.95
N SER A 42 -14.73 -1.03 18.88
CA SER A 42 -15.29 -1.76 17.74
C SER A 42 -14.24 -2.75 17.24
N THR A 43 -14.67 -3.88 16.67
CA THR A 43 -13.78 -4.92 16.14
C THR A 43 -12.74 -4.35 15.16
N ILE A 44 -13.13 -3.31 14.42
CA ILE A 44 -12.29 -2.55 13.50
C ILE A 44 -11.18 -1.78 14.23
N THR A 45 -11.52 -1.04 15.30
CA THR A 45 -10.50 -0.33 16.10
C THR A 45 -9.53 -1.29 16.80
N ALA A 46 -10.03 -2.42 17.31
CA ALA A 46 -9.19 -3.46 17.91
C ALA A 46 -8.23 -4.08 16.88
N SER A 47 -8.72 -4.36 15.66
CA SER A 47 -7.90 -4.93 14.60
C SER A 47 -6.87 -3.93 14.06
N LEU A 48 -7.25 -2.65 13.90
CA LEU A 48 -6.31 -1.57 13.57
C LEU A 48 -5.19 -1.51 14.61
N ARG A 49 -5.54 -1.55 15.90
CA ARG A 49 -4.56 -1.53 16.99
C ARG A 49 -3.59 -2.70 16.89
N THR A 50 -4.06 -3.91 16.58
CA THR A 50 -3.18 -5.08 16.35
C THR A 50 -2.19 -4.83 15.22
N LEU A 51 -2.66 -4.27 14.10
CA LEU A 51 -1.80 -3.97 12.96
C LEU A 51 -0.77 -2.87 13.30
N LEU A 52 -1.21 -1.79 13.94
CA LEU A 52 -0.33 -0.71 14.40
C LEU A 52 0.67 -1.20 15.46
N THR A 53 0.29 -2.14 16.34
CA THR A 53 1.21 -2.72 17.33
C THR A 53 2.35 -3.48 16.63
N ALA A 54 2.01 -4.32 15.65
CA ALA A 54 2.99 -5.05 14.85
C ALA A 54 3.94 -4.12 14.08
N LEU A 55 3.40 -3.00 13.58
CA LEU A 55 4.16 -2.02 12.79
C LEU A 55 4.93 -1.00 13.63
N LEU A 56 4.47 -0.65 14.83
CA LEU A 56 4.97 0.49 15.63
C LEU A 56 5.65 0.13 16.94
N LEU A 57 5.29 -0.99 17.57
CA LEU A 57 5.79 -1.37 18.90
C LEU A 57 6.65 -2.62 18.90
N VAL A 58 6.36 -3.60 18.02
CA VAL A 58 7.20 -4.80 17.90
C VAL A 58 8.58 -4.42 17.35
N ARG A 59 9.63 -5.02 17.93
CA ARG A 59 11.05 -4.77 17.59
C ARG A 59 11.74 -6.07 17.19
N PRO A 60 12.26 -6.17 15.95
CA PRO A 60 12.03 -5.28 14.80
C PRO A 60 10.53 -5.23 14.41
N PRO A 61 10.07 -4.26 13.60
CA PRO A 61 8.72 -4.33 13.04
C PRO A 61 8.55 -5.66 12.30
N ASN A 62 7.43 -6.34 12.53
CA ASN A 62 7.21 -7.67 11.98
C ASN A 62 5.73 -7.87 11.67
N LEU A 63 5.42 -7.89 10.38
CA LEU A 63 4.08 -8.21 9.87
C LEU A 63 4.04 -9.67 9.47
N GLN A 64 3.10 -10.40 10.07
CA GLN A 64 2.81 -11.77 9.69
C GLN A 64 2.18 -11.83 8.30
N PRO A 65 2.37 -12.92 7.53
CA PRO A 65 1.74 -13.06 6.21
C PRO A 65 0.21 -12.86 6.25
N SER A 66 -0.47 -13.31 7.31
CA SER A 66 -1.91 -13.12 7.50
C SER A 66 -2.33 -11.65 7.67
N GLN A 67 -1.41 -10.77 8.07
CA GLN A 67 -1.63 -9.33 8.23
C GLN A 67 -1.41 -8.56 6.92
N LEU A 68 -1.01 -9.22 5.84
CA LEU A 68 -0.85 -8.62 4.51
C LEU A 68 -2.07 -8.93 3.63
N SER A 69 -2.48 -7.96 2.81
CA SER A 69 -3.56 -8.15 1.84
C SER A 69 -3.19 -9.21 0.79
N SER A 70 -4.20 -9.77 0.12
CA SER A 70 -3.97 -10.68 -1.02
C SER A 70 -3.16 -10.01 -2.13
N ASP A 71 -3.41 -8.73 -2.37
CA ASP A 71 -2.77 -7.96 -3.44
C ASP A 71 -1.29 -7.73 -3.13
N LEU A 72 -0.97 -7.38 -1.87
CA LEU A 72 0.40 -7.22 -1.42
C LEU A 72 1.16 -8.56 -1.44
N GLN A 73 0.54 -9.65 -0.98
CA GLN A 73 1.12 -10.99 -1.10
C GLN A 73 1.34 -11.42 -2.55
N MET A 74 0.39 -11.11 -3.44
CA MET A 74 0.51 -11.41 -4.87
C MET A 74 1.68 -10.64 -5.46
N ARG A 75 1.83 -9.34 -5.13
CA ARG A 75 2.98 -8.54 -5.52
C ARG A 75 4.28 -9.17 -5.03
N HIS A 76 4.34 -9.63 -3.78
CA HIS A 76 5.54 -10.29 -3.25
C HIS A 76 5.92 -11.50 -4.10
N ARG A 77 4.95 -12.35 -4.46
CA ARG A 77 5.19 -13.49 -5.35
C ARG A 77 5.65 -13.06 -6.74
N MET A 78 5.00 -12.05 -7.34
CA MET A 78 5.31 -11.57 -8.68
C MET A 78 6.71 -10.93 -8.78
N LEU A 79 7.16 -10.29 -7.70
CA LEU A 79 8.47 -9.67 -7.61
C LEU A 79 9.53 -10.59 -6.98
N SER A 80 9.19 -11.86 -6.74
CA SER A 80 10.04 -12.84 -6.05
C SER A 80 10.59 -12.34 -4.71
N LEU A 81 9.80 -11.51 -4.00
CA LEU A 81 10.12 -11.03 -2.66
C LEU A 81 9.86 -12.12 -1.61
N PRO A 82 10.57 -12.11 -0.47
CA PRO A 82 10.35 -13.06 0.60
C PRO A 82 8.91 -13.06 1.14
N SER A 83 8.41 -14.21 1.58
CA SER A 83 7.10 -14.29 2.24
C SER A 83 7.10 -13.71 3.66
N THR A 84 8.29 -13.52 4.24
CA THR A 84 8.49 -12.93 5.56
C THR A 84 9.07 -11.54 5.43
N SER A 85 8.69 -10.65 6.34
CA SER A 85 9.19 -9.29 6.36
C SER A 85 10.72 -9.22 6.54
N PRO A 86 11.43 -8.36 5.78
CA PRO A 86 12.85 -8.09 6.01
C PRO A 86 13.10 -7.55 7.42
N LEU A 87 14.28 -7.84 7.98
CA LEU A 87 14.70 -7.26 9.24
C LEU A 87 14.87 -5.74 9.06
N ALA A 88 14.28 -4.94 9.95
CA ALA A 88 14.44 -3.50 9.97
C ALA A 88 14.85 -3.03 11.37
N ARG A 89 16.07 -2.48 11.51
CA ARG A 89 16.52 -1.97 12.81
C ARG A 89 15.93 -0.58 13.07
N ASP A 90 15.52 -0.33 14.31
CA ASP A 90 15.23 1.04 14.74
C ASP A 90 16.55 1.81 14.85
N SER A 91 16.53 3.12 14.57
CA SER A 91 17.74 3.96 14.54
C SER A 91 18.41 4.18 15.89
N VAL A 92 17.77 3.77 16.99
CA VAL A 92 18.20 4.05 18.36
C VAL A 92 17.97 2.82 19.24
N GLU A 93 18.97 2.43 20.02
CA GLU A 93 18.84 1.35 20.98
C GLU A 93 18.02 1.80 22.21
N VAL A 94 17.38 0.85 22.89
CA VAL A 94 16.43 1.13 24.00
C VAL A 94 17.05 1.96 25.13
N PHE A 95 18.35 1.82 25.36
CA PHE A 95 19.07 2.55 26.40
C PHE A 95 19.21 4.04 26.09
N ASP A 96 19.33 4.40 24.81
CA ASP A 96 19.44 5.80 24.39
C ASP A 96 18.07 6.50 24.45
N LEU A 97 16.97 5.77 24.23
CA LEU A 97 15.61 6.30 24.30
C LEU A 97 15.23 6.89 25.66
N ILE A 98 15.83 6.40 26.75
CA ILE A 98 15.57 6.87 28.12
C ILE A 98 16.26 8.22 28.39
N SER A 99 17.29 8.57 27.60
CA SER A 99 18.15 9.74 27.85
C SER A 99 17.98 10.88 26.82
N LEU A 100 17.10 10.74 25.83
CA LEU A 100 17.05 11.63 24.67
C LEU A 100 15.99 12.74 24.77
N ASP A 101 16.47 13.98 24.70
CA ASP A 101 15.69 15.16 24.35
C ASP A 101 15.50 15.23 22.82
N LEU A 102 14.26 15.38 22.35
CA LEU A 102 13.85 15.29 20.93
C LEU A 102 14.52 16.34 20.03
N SER A 103 15.13 17.37 20.60
CA SER A 103 15.77 18.47 19.87
C SER A 103 17.22 18.22 19.40
N SER A 104 17.85 17.10 19.79
CA SER A 104 19.27 16.84 19.51
C SER A 104 19.54 15.79 18.42
N PHE A 105 18.53 15.38 17.66
CA PHE A 105 18.75 14.47 16.52
C PHE A 105 19.39 15.21 15.35
N SER A 106 20.72 15.23 15.34
CA SER A 106 21.50 15.42 14.12
C SER A 106 21.25 14.24 13.19
N ASN A 107 20.76 14.50 11.98
CA ASN A 107 20.52 13.50 10.92
C ASN A 107 21.82 12.85 10.36
N ASP A 108 22.98 13.16 10.94
CA ASP A 108 24.30 12.94 10.35
C ASP A 108 25.01 11.64 10.79
N ASP A 109 24.59 11.01 11.91
CA ASP A 109 25.25 9.80 12.46
C ASP A 109 24.37 8.53 12.39
N THR A 110 23.32 8.49 11.56
CA THR A 110 22.57 7.24 11.36
C THR A 110 23.35 6.32 10.43
N ASP A 111 23.80 5.18 10.96
CA ASP A 111 24.48 4.12 10.22
C ASP A 111 23.75 3.77 8.90
N ASP A 112 24.49 3.78 7.79
CA ASP A 112 23.97 3.55 6.45
C ASP A 112 23.32 2.16 6.33
N GLU A 113 23.83 1.15 7.06
CA GLU A 113 23.23 -0.19 7.11
C GLU A 113 21.81 -0.13 7.73
N THR A 114 21.65 0.65 8.80
CA THR A 114 20.34 0.84 9.44
C THR A 114 19.36 1.53 8.49
N ARG A 115 19.78 2.59 7.80
CA ARG A 115 18.94 3.26 6.78
C ARG A 115 18.55 2.31 5.64
N GLN A 116 19.46 1.45 5.20
CA GLN A 116 19.21 0.48 4.15
C GLN A 116 18.18 -0.57 4.57
N THR A 117 18.32 -1.15 5.76
CA THR A 117 17.34 -2.15 6.27
C THR A 117 15.94 -1.56 6.47
N GLN A 118 15.86 -0.30 6.91
CA GLN A 118 14.59 0.44 7.01
C GLN A 118 13.96 0.68 5.64
N TYR A 119 14.77 1.08 4.65
CA TYR A 119 14.33 1.27 3.28
C TYR A 119 13.80 -0.04 2.67
N GLU A 120 14.51 -1.16 2.87
CA GLU A 120 14.11 -2.48 2.37
C GLU A 120 12.77 -2.94 2.96
N PHE A 121 12.59 -2.75 4.27
CA PHE A 121 11.32 -3.04 4.94
C PHE A 121 10.16 -2.21 4.39
N VAL A 122 10.37 -0.91 4.17
CA VAL A 122 9.32 -0.06 3.60
C VAL A 122 9.06 -0.41 2.14
N SER A 123 10.09 -0.63 1.33
CA SER A 123 9.95 -1.10 -0.06
C SER A 123 9.17 -2.42 -0.16
N TYR A 124 9.32 -3.29 0.83
CA TYR A 124 8.59 -4.55 0.94
C TYR A 124 7.08 -4.35 1.09
N ILE A 125 6.64 -3.39 1.90
CA ILE A 125 5.20 -3.14 2.18
C ILE A 125 4.57 -2.00 1.39
N SER A 126 5.36 -1.28 0.61
CA SER A 126 4.94 -0.02 0.00
C SER A 126 4.88 -0.10 -1.53
N ARG A 127 3.89 0.58 -2.11
CA ARG A 127 3.68 0.71 -3.55
C ARG A 127 3.17 2.10 -3.91
N PRO A 128 3.34 2.56 -5.16
CA PRO A 128 2.62 3.72 -5.66
C PRO A 128 1.12 3.59 -5.35
N PRO A 129 0.52 4.52 -4.59
CA PRO A 129 -0.90 4.48 -4.27
C PRO A 129 -1.72 4.98 -5.47
N ILE A 130 -1.75 4.15 -6.51
CA ILE A 130 -2.45 4.44 -7.77
C ILE A 130 -3.95 4.67 -7.58
N GLU A 131 -4.52 4.13 -6.51
CA GLU A 131 -5.90 4.36 -6.06
C GLU A 131 -6.18 5.83 -5.76
N LEU A 132 -5.14 6.59 -5.43
CA LEU A 132 -5.18 8.02 -5.12
C LEU A 132 -4.71 8.88 -6.29
N GLY A 133 -4.48 8.29 -7.47
CA GLY A 133 -3.85 8.99 -8.60
C GLY A 133 -2.37 9.31 -8.39
N ILE A 134 -1.75 8.74 -7.37
CA ILE A 134 -0.32 8.94 -7.06
C ILE A 134 0.47 7.82 -7.74
N HIS A 135 1.27 8.19 -8.74
CA HIS A 135 2.01 7.23 -9.58
C HIS A 135 3.44 6.95 -9.09
N GLU A 136 3.92 7.71 -8.10
CA GLU A 136 5.24 7.56 -7.50
C GLU A 136 5.12 7.38 -6.00
N ASN A 137 6.06 6.66 -5.38
CA ASN A 137 6.12 6.55 -3.93
C ASN A 137 7.54 6.87 -3.47
N ASP A 138 7.68 7.90 -2.65
CA ASP A 138 8.95 8.20 -2.00
C ASP A 138 9.14 7.22 -0.83
N ILE A 139 9.78 6.09 -1.14
CA ILE A 139 10.10 5.04 -0.15
C ILE A 139 11.00 5.59 0.95
N ALA A 140 11.92 6.51 0.62
CA ALA A 140 12.82 7.08 1.60
C ALA A 140 12.10 8.02 2.57
N ALA A 141 11.20 8.88 2.07
CA ALA A 141 10.33 9.70 2.93
C ALA A 141 9.39 8.84 3.77
N THR A 142 8.85 7.77 3.19
CA THR A 142 7.97 6.84 3.90
C THR A 142 8.72 6.10 5.01
N ALA A 143 9.95 5.66 4.75
CA ALA A 143 10.83 5.06 5.77
C ALA A 143 11.15 6.05 6.89
N ARG A 144 11.60 7.27 6.56
CA ARG A 144 11.86 8.30 7.57
C ARG A 144 10.62 8.55 8.45
N SER A 145 9.47 8.73 7.83
CA SER A 145 8.21 9.01 8.53
C SER A 145 7.76 7.84 9.42
N LEU A 146 7.86 6.61 8.92
CA LEU A 146 7.55 5.40 9.68
C LEU A 146 8.46 5.24 10.89
N PHE A 147 9.78 5.25 10.71
CA PHE A 147 10.72 4.97 11.79
C PHE A 147 10.78 6.11 12.82
N GLN A 148 10.55 7.35 12.40
CA GLN A 148 10.33 8.45 13.35
C GLN A 148 9.04 8.27 14.15
N LYS A 149 7.94 7.84 13.52
CA LYS A 149 6.69 7.55 14.24
C LYS A 149 6.84 6.37 15.20
N ARG A 150 7.54 5.31 14.78
CA ARG A 150 7.94 4.19 15.66
C ARG A 150 8.67 4.71 16.89
N MET A 151 9.69 5.53 16.69
CA MET A 151 10.48 6.12 17.77
C MET A 151 9.61 6.88 18.78
N THR A 152 8.72 7.76 18.31
CA THR A 152 7.80 8.51 19.18
C THR A 152 6.84 7.58 19.93
N VAL A 153 6.23 6.61 19.26
CA VAL A 153 5.30 5.66 19.88
C VAL A 153 6.00 4.81 20.95
N MET A 154 7.23 4.42 20.69
CA MET A 154 8.04 3.67 21.66
C MET A 154 8.46 4.53 22.86
N GLN A 155 8.74 5.83 22.68
CA GLN A 155 8.99 6.75 23.79
C GLN A 155 7.75 6.93 24.68
N ILE A 156 6.57 7.08 24.08
CA ILE A 156 5.30 7.15 24.82
C ILE A 156 5.09 5.85 25.62
N ALA A 157 5.33 4.70 24.99
CA ALA A 157 5.22 3.40 25.66
C ALA A 157 6.19 3.26 26.84
N LEU A 158 7.40 3.81 26.73
CA LEU A 158 8.42 3.79 27.79
C LEU A 158 8.09 4.76 28.94
N ALA A 159 7.53 5.93 28.64
CA ALA A 159 7.09 6.89 29.64
C ALA A 159 5.92 6.32 30.48
N GLY A 160 5.03 5.56 29.85
CA GLY A 160 3.91 4.90 30.51
C GLY A 160 2.81 5.85 30.99
N GLU A 161 2.84 7.11 30.56
CA GLU A 161 1.89 8.17 30.96
C GLU A 161 0.59 8.12 30.14
N SER A 162 0.67 7.65 28.90
CA SER A 162 -0.45 7.59 27.97
C SER A 162 -0.41 6.33 27.12
N ASP A 163 -1.53 6.04 26.44
CA ASP A 163 -1.59 4.92 25.50
C ASP A 163 -0.70 5.20 24.28
N PRO A 164 0.34 4.38 23.99
CA PRO A 164 1.21 4.60 22.85
C PRO A 164 0.52 4.48 21.49
N ILE A 165 -0.62 3.78 21.43
CA ILE A 165 -1.43 3.65 20.21
C ILE A 165 -2.89 3.93 20.58
N ASP A 166 -3.25 5.20 20.72
CA ASP A 166 -4.66 5.60 20.80
C ASP A 166 -5.30 5.54 19.40
N PRO A 167 -6.23 4.61 19.13
CA PRO A 167 -6.89 4.52 17.82
C PRO A 167 -7.70 5.78 17.47
N GLY A 168 -8.07 6.59 18.46
CA GLY A 168 -8.81 7.85 18.26
C GLY A 168 -8.00 8.95 17.56
N GLU A 169 -6.67 8.89 17.64
CA GLU A 169 -5.76 9.80 16.94
C GLU A 169 -5.59 9.48 15.45
N TYR A 170 -6.01 8.28 15.03
CA TYR A 170 -5.94 7.83 13.65
C TYR A 170 -7.28 8.06 12.97
N GLU A 171 -7.23 8.64 11.78
CA GLU A 171 -8.44 8.84 11.00
C GLU A 171 -8.61 7.70 10.00
N LEU A 172 -9.74 7.01 10.11
CA LEU A 172 -10.19 6.06 9.12
C LEU A 172 -11.03 6.78 8.08
N LEU A 173 -10.57 6.74 6.84
CA LEU A 173 -11.19 7.35 5.68
C LEU A 173 -11.60 6.25 4.70
N CYS A 174 -12.71 6.48 3.99
CA CYS A 174 -13.17 5.60 2.95
C CYS A 174 -13.69 6.41 1.75
N ASP A 175 -13.75 5.75 0.59
CA ASP A 175 -14.25 6.30 -0.65
C ASP A 175 -15.34 5.37 -1.20
N GLU A 176 -16.35 5.94 -1.87
CA GLU A 176 -17.44 5.15 -2.45
C GLU A 176 -16.94 4.09 -3.45
N LYS A 177 -15.82 4.33 -4.14
CA LYS A 177 -15.21 3.39 -5.08
C LYS A 177 -14.56 2.19 -4.37
N TRP A 178 -14.14 2.36 -3.11
CA TRP A 178 -13.45 1.34 -2.32
C TRP A 178 -14.38 0.49 -1.49
N HIS A 179 -15.62 0.94 -1.33
CA HIS A 179 -16.65 0.24 -0.58
C HIS A 179 -16.76 -1.24 -1.00
N GLY A 180 -16.86 -1.55 -2.30
CA GLY A 180 -16.96 -2.94 -2.76
C GLY A 180 -15.77 -3.85 -2.42
N GLN A 181 -14.65 -3.27 -1.98
CA GLN A 181 -13.38 -3.97 -1.70
C GLN A 181 -13.07 -4.04 -0.20
N GLY A 182 -13.88 -3.42 0.66
CA GLY A 182 -13.60 -3.31 2.11
C GLY A 182 -12.33 -2.50 2.40
N ARG A 183 -11.91 -1.66 1.46
CA ARG A 183 -10.64 -0.90 1.54
C ARG A 183 -10.85 0.43 2.25
N MET A 184 -9.92 0.77 3.14
CA MET A 184 -9.91 2.00 3.91
C MET A 184 -8.52 2.62 3.88
N LEU A 185 -8.48 3.93 4.06
CA LEU A 185 -7.27 4.70 4.24
C LEU A 185 -7.16 5.09 5.71
N VAL A 186 -6.05 4.72 6.34
CA VAL A 186 -5.68 5.14 7.69
C VAL A 186 -4.71 6.30 7.57
N ARG A 187 -5.10 7.45 8.10
CA ARG A 187 -4.28 8.64 8.17
C ARG A 187 -3.67 8.75 9.57
N PHE A 188 -2.35 8.78 9.65
CA PHE A 188 -1.64 8.87 10.92
C PHE A 188 -1.79 10.29 11.51
N PRO A 189 -1.71 10.47 12.83
CA PRO A 189 -1.69 11.80 13.43
C PRO A 189 -0.48 12.59 12.91
N GLU A 190 -0.68 13.90 12.72
CA GLU A 190 0.35 14.80 12.23
C GLU A 190 1.50 14.90 13.25
N CYS A 191 2.73 14.90 12.76
CA CYS A 191 3.92 15.07 13.59
C CYS A 191 4.61 16.36 13.16
N SER A 192 4.71 17.34 14.06
CA SER A 192 5.25 18.67 13.76
C SER A 192 6.70 18.65 13.25
N SER A 193 7.42 17.57 13.50
CA SER A 193 8.80 17.34 13.03
C SER A 193 8.89 16.55 11.72
N GLN A 194 7.77 16.20 11.09
CA GLN A 194 7.72 15.49 9.81
C GLN A 194 7.28 16.41 8.67
N SER A 195 8.03 16.40 7.57
CA SER A 195 7.65 17.10 6.34
C SER A 195 6.59 16.35 5.52
N ALA A 196 6.43 15.05 5.77
CA ALA A 196 5.48 14.19 5.08
C ALA A 196 4.62 13.43 6.09
N ARG A 197 3.33 13.30 5.80
CA ARG A 197 2.37 12.58 6.65
C ARG A 197 2.26 11.13 6.20
N LEU A 198 2.37 10.20 7.16
CA LEU A 198 2.26 8.77 6.91
C LEU A 198 0.80 8.35 6.71
N HIS A 199 0.58 7.47 5.76
CA HIS A 199 -0.71 6.92 5.39
C HIS A 199 -0.60 5.41 5.16
N MET A 200 -1.67 4.69 5.48
CA MET A 200 -1.73 3.25 5.33
C MET A 200 -3.05 2.85 4.69
N MET A 201 -3.01 2.14 3.56
CA MET A 201 -4.20 1.49 3.02
C MET A 201 -4.37 0.13 3.67
N VAL A 202 -5.59 -0.17 4.11
CA VAL A 202 -5.95 -1.45 4.71
C VAL A 202 -7.18 -2.04 4.03
N ILE A 203 -7.32 -3.36 4.11
CA ILE A 203 -8.53 -4.09 3.70
C ILE A 203 -9.11 -4.75 4.93
N TRP A 204 -10.40 -4.52 5.17
CA TRP A 204 -11.19 -5.22 6.18
C TRP A 204 -11.82 -6.46 5.58
N LYS A 205 -11.39 -7.64 6.06
CA LYS A 205 -11.88 -8.93 5.58
C LYS A 205 -11.88 -9.94 6.70
N ASP A 206 -12.94 -10.74 6.79
CA ASP A 206 -13.07 -11.83 7.77
C ASP A 206 -12.90 -11.39 9.23
N GLY A 207 -13.27 -10.14 9.56
CA GLY A 207 -13.13 -9.59 10.90
C GLY A 207 -11.73 -9.05 11.23
N GLU A 208 -10.83 -8.97 10.25
CA GLU A 208 -9.45 -8.52 10.43
C GLU A 208 -9.06 -7.46 9.40
N MET A 209 -8.25 -6.48 9.83
CA MET A 209 -7.56 -5.54 8.97
C MET A 209 -6.26 -6.15 8.48
N ARG A 210 -6.03 -6.02 7.17
CA ARG A 210 -4.77 -6.41 6.52
C ARG A 210 -4.16 -5.21 5.81
N LEU A 211 -2.86 -5.05 5.94
CA LEU A 211 -2.09 -4.02 5.26
C LEU A 211 -2.09 -4.25 3.76
N ASP A 212 -2.48 -3.24 3.00
CA ASP A 212 -2.45 -3.25 1.54
C ASP A 212 -1.34 -2.35 0.97
N ASN A 213 -1.09 -1.23 1.62
CA ASN A 213 -0.05 -0.29 1.21
C ASN A 213 0.38 0.62 2.38
N LEU A 214 1.65 1.01 2.42
CA LEU A 214 2.16 2.09 3.26
C LEU A 214 2.82 3.14 2.37
N PHE A 215 2.56 4.42 2.63
CA PHE A 215 3.13 5.52 1.85
C PHE A 215 3.10 6.82 2.66
N SER A 216 3.90 7.79 2.25
CA SER A 216 3.88 9.14 2.80
C SER A 216 3.53 10.15 1.71
N VAL A 217 2.85 11.22 2.10
CA VAL A 217 2.52 12.34 1.21
C VAL A 217 3.03 13.61 1.87
N ASP A 218 3.61 14.52 1.08
CA ASP A 218 4.08 15.82 1.59
C ASP A 218 2.95 16.51 2.34
N GLY A 219 3.22 17.05 3.53
CA GLY A 219 2.21 17.69 4.37
C GLY A 219 1.51 18.89 3.71
N ARG A 220 2.07 19.43 2.61
CA ARG A 220 1.44 20.48 1.79
C ARG A 220 0.33 19.96 0.87
N GLU A 221 0.34 18.67 0.56
CA GLU A 221 -0.65 17.98 -0.26
C GLU A 221 -1.43 17.00 0.63
N ASP A 222 -2.56 17.44 1.19
CA ASP A 222 -3.42 16.49 1.91
C ASP A 222 -4.00 15.47 0.92
N VAL A 223 -3.99 14.19 1.29
CA VAL A 223 -4.59 13.10 0.49
C VAL A 223 -6.06 13.38 0.19
N MET A 224 -6.74 14.11 1.08
CA MET A 224 -8.10 14.62 0.86
C MET A 224 -8.22 15.46 -0.43
N GLY A 225 -7.20 16.24 -0.78
CA GLY A 225 -7.17 17.03 -2.02
C GLY A 225 -6.94 16.18 -3.27
N LEU A 226 -6.32 15.00 -3.13
CA LEU A 226 -6.02 14.08 -4.22
C LEU A 226 -7.15 13.09 -4.52
N MET A 227 -7.94 12.75 -3.51
CA MET A 227 -9.03 11.76 -3.63
C MET A 227 -10.29 12.30 -4.32
N GLY A 228 -10.43 13.61 -4.49
CA GLY A 228 -11.61 14.24 -5.09
C GLY A 228 -12.87 14.18 -4.22
N GLU A 229 -14.01 14.55 -4.80
CA GLU A 229 -15.32 14.47 -4.13
C GLU A 229 -15.72 13.00 -3.93
N GLY A 230 -15.78 12.52 -2.69
CA GLY A 230 -16.19 11.14 -2.37
C GLY A 230 -15.52 10.52 -1.13
N CYS A 231 -14.37 11.07 -0.71
CA CYS A 231 -13.71 10.65 0.51
C CYS A 231 -14.45 11.17 1.74
N HIS A 232 -14.70 10.28 2.71
CA HIS A 232 -15.39 10.61 3.95
C HIS A 232 -14.81 9.80 5.10
N ARG A 233 -15.07 10.25 6.34
CA ARG A 233 -14.71 9.47 7.53
C ARG A 233 -15.50 8.17 7.52
N TRP A 234 -14.77 7.06 7.64
CA TRP A 234 -15.36 5.74 7.69
C TRP A 234 -16.34 5.64 8.88
N SER A 235 -17.44 4.94 8.66
CA SER A 235 -18.43 4.60 9.68
C SER A 235 -18.95 3.18 9.46
N GLU A 236 -19.63 2.61 10.44
CA GLU A 236 -20.20 1.26 10.32
C GLU A 236 -21.20 1.14 9.16
N THR A 237 -21.87 2.23 8.79
CA THR A 237 -22.78 2.29 7.63
C THR A 237 -22.07 2.06 6.30
N CYS A 238 -20.76 2.33 6.22
CA CYS A 238 -19.94 2.02 5.05
C CYS A 238 -19.94 0.50 4.81
N THR A 239 -19.77 -0.29 5.88
CA THR A 239 -19.80 -1.76 5.84
C THR A 239 -21.17 -2.30 5.43
N GLU A 240 -22.25 -1.71 5.93
CA GLU A 240 -23.62 -2.13 5.60
C GLU A 240 -23.97 -1.87 4.13
N ARG A 241 -23.46 -0.78 3.55
CA ARG A 241 -23.58 -0.47 2.12
C ARG A 241 -22.96 -1.57 1.23
N HIS A 242 -22.02 -2.36 1.75
CA HIS A 242 -21.42 -3.52 1.07
C HIS A 242 -22.33 -4.76 1.09
N GLY A 243 -23.21 -4.89 2.08
CA GLY A 243 -24.06 -6.07 2.26
C GLY A 243 -25.24 -6.16 1.28
N MET A 244 -25.69 -5.02 0.72
CA MET A 244 -26.85 -4.96 -0.16
C MET A 244 -26.52 -4.99 -1.66
N GLY A 245 -25.27 -4.72 -2.08
CA GLY A 245 -24.91 -4.59 -3.49
C GLY A 245 -24.67 -5.90 -4.27
N THR A 246 -24.35 -7.01 -3.59
CA THR A 246 -23.89 -8.25 -4.25
C THR A 246 -24.62 -9.52 -3.83
N LYS A 247 -25.58 -9.45 -2.89
CA LYS A 247 -26.37 -10.63 -2.48
C LYS A 247 -27.69 -10.80 -3.22
N ALA A 248 -28.04 -9.92 -4.16
CA ALA A 248 -29.34 -9.90 -4.83
C ALA A 248 -29.40 -10.65 -6.18
N SER A 249 -28.34 -11.27 -6.69
CA SER A 249 -28.38 -11.94 -8.02
C SER A 249 -27.85 -13.36 -8.12
N VAL A 250 -27.37 -14.00 -7.03
CA VAL A 250 -26.89 -15.39 -7.11
C VAL A 250 -27.49 -16.26 -6.01
N LYS A 251 -28.79 -16.50 -6.13
CA LYS A 251 -29.45 -17.71 -5.60
C LYS A 251 -30.49 -18.19 -6.60
N ARG A 252 -30.06 -19.02 -7.55
CA ARG A 252 -30.85 -20.12 -8.11
C ARG A 252 -29.92 -21.12 -8.82
N GLU A 253 -29.79 -22.27 -8.15
CA GLU A 253 -29.70 -23.62 -8.71
C GLU A 253 -28.64 -23.89 -9.80
N GLY A 254 -27.60 -24.65 -9.42
CA GLY A 254 -26.62 -25.22 -10.35
C GLY A 254 -25.32 -25.61 -9.66
N GLU A 255 -25.36 -26.58 -8.75
CA GLU A 255 -24.17 -27.37 -8.39
C GLU A 255 -23.67 -28.10 -9.66
N ASP A 256 -22.34 -28.24 -9.79
CA ASP A 256 -21.62 -29.18 -10.68
C ASP A 256 -21.36 -28.88 -12.19
N GLN A 257 -21.04 -27.66 -12.66
CA GLN A 257 -20.62 -27.48 -14.08
C GLN A 257 -19.47 -26.50 -14.39
N ALA A 258 -18.60 -26.15 -13.42
CA ALA A 258 -17.53 -25.16 -13.66
C ALA A 258 -16.17 -25.71 -14.12
N ALA A 259 -16.04 -27.02 -14.41
CA ALA A 259 -14.75 -27.65 -14.71
C ALA A 259 -14.75 -28.60 -15.93
N GLU A 260 -15.72 -28.52 -16.84
CA GLU A 260 -15.73 -29.35 -18.06
C GLU A 260 -15.21 -28.65 -19.33
N TYR A 261 -14.86 -27.36 -19.28
CA TYR A 261 -14.37 -26.61 -20.45
C TYR A 261 -12.85 -26.66 -20.66
N ILE A 262 -12.12 -27.52 -19.93
CA ILE A 262 -10.65 -27.71 -20.08
C ILE A 262 -10.33 -29.19 -20.35
N ASN A 263 -11.11 -29.87 -21.19
CA ASN A 263 -10.74 -31.19 -21.71
C ASN A 263 -10.58 -31.23 -23.24
N ASP A 264 -10.80 -30.11 -23.93
CA ASP A 264 -10.69 -30.04 -25.40
C ASP A 264 -9.41 -29.31 -25.86
N ALA A 265 -8.48 -29.03 -24.95
CA ALA A 265 -7.22 -28.33 -25.27
C ALA A 265 -6.21 -29.20 -26.05
N ASP A 266 -6.39 -30.52 -26.04
CA ASP A 266 -5.59 -31.46 -26.85
C ASP A 266 -6.05 -31.47 -28.33
N ASP A 267 -7.33 -31.20 -28.60
CA ASP A 267 -7.87 -31.10 -29.97
C ASP A 267 -7.35 -29.86 -30.72
N PHE A 268 -6.90 -28.82 -30.00
CA PHE A 268 -6.33 -27.62 -30.62
C PHE A 268 -4.93 -27.85 -31.22
N TRP A 269 -4.14 -28.79 -30.68
CA TRP A 269 -2.77 -29.07 -31.15
C TRP A 269 -2.61 -30.41 -31.88
N ALA A 270 -3.61 -31.29 -31.85
CA ALA A 270 -3.61 -32.52 -32.64
C ALA A 270 -3.56 -32.29 -34.17
N GLY A 271 -3.89 -31.08 -34.65
CA GLY A 271 -3.82 -30.70 -36.07
C GLY A 271 -2.43 -30.27 -36.59
N PHE A 272 -1.40 -30.23 -35.76
CA PHE A 272 -0.04 -29.79 -36.16
C PHE A 272 1.03 -30.90 -36.12
N SER A 273 0.62 -32.16 -35.88
CA SER A 273 1.56 -33.27 -35.66
C SER A 273 1.22 -34.52 -36.46
N ASP A 274 1.06 -34.43 -37.78
CA ASP A 274 1.41 -35.52 -38.72
C ASP A 274 1.15 -35.06 -40.16
N GLU A 275 2.21 -34.69 -40.90
CA GLU A 275 2.36 -35.04 -42.31
C GLU A 275 3.85 -34.90 -42.70
N GLU A 276 4.39 -35.99 -43.24
CA GLU A 276 5.80 -36.31 -43.51
C GLU A 276 6.52 -35.31 -44.43
N GLU A 277 7.85 -35.12 -44.24
CA GLU A 277 8.76 -35.30 -45.39
C GLU A 277 10.14 -35.83 -44.99
N LYS A 278 10.41 -37.04 -45.49
CA LYS A 278 11.68 -37.78 -45.46
C LYS A 278 12.82 -36.94 -46.06
N ILE A 279 13.90 -36.70 -45.32
CA ILE A 279 15.20 -36.41 -45.92
C ILE A 279 16.26 -37.34 -45.29
N GLN A 280 16.92 -38.06 -46.19
CA GLN A 280 17.92 -39.11 -45.97
C GLN A 280 19.09 -38.65 -45.10
N GLU A 281 19.47 -39.52 -44.15
CA GLU A 281 20.83 -39.62 -43.65
C GLU A 281 21.77 -39.98 -44.81
N ASP A 282 22.74 -39.11 -45.10
CA ASP A 282 24.11 -39.56 -45.40
C ASP A 282 25.09 -38.36 -45.41
N SER A 283 26.19 -38.53 -44.67
CA SER A 283 27.40 -37.70 -44.67
C SER A 283 27.21 -36.28 -44.07
N ILE A 284 27.84 -35.90 -42.97
CA ILE A 284 29.29 -35.80 -42.79
C ILE A 284 29.61 -35.94 -41.29
N GLN A 285 30.23 -37.07 -40.94
CA GLN A 285 31.21 -37.11 -39.86
C GLN A 285 32.51 -36.48 -40.38
N ALA A 286 32.99 -35.38 -39.79
CA ALA A 286 34.42 -35.08 -39.65
C ALA A 286 34.66 -33.73 -38.94
N ALA A 287 34.57 -33.73 -37.62
CA ALA A 287 35.42 -32.98 -36.67
C ALA A 287 34.87 -33.27 -35.26
N ARG A 288 35.04 -34.49 -34.72
CA ARG A 288 36.18 -34.84 -33.85
C ARG A 288 36.75 -33.61 -33.13
N ALA A 289 36.35 -33.36 -31.89
CA ALA A 289 36.80 -34.06 -30.67
C ALA A 289 38.03 -33.40 -30.03
N ALA A 290 37.77 -32.74 -28.90
CA ALA A 290 38.54 -32.77 -27.64
C ALA A 290 37.76 -31.89 -26.64
N ASN A 291 37.15 -32.34 -25.54
CA ASN A 291 37.28 -33.57 -24.77
C ASN A 291 35.94 -33.97 -24.11
N ALA A 292 35.65 -35.28 -24.19
CA ALA A 292 34.72 -36.04 -23.35
C ALA A 292 35.28 -36.19 -21.92
N HIS A 293 34.51 -36.42 -20.85
CA HIS A 293 33.65 -37.57 -20.49
C HIS A 293 32.71 -37.10 -19.36
N SER A 294 31.51 -37.61 -19.06
CA SER A 294 30.73 -38.85 -19.27
C SER A 294 29.29 -38.49 -18.80
N ALA A 295 28.15 -39.01 -19.26
CA ALA A 295 27.80 -40.28 -19.87
C ALA A 295 26.48 -40.18 -20.68
N ILE A 296 26.47 -40.82 -21.85
CA ILE A 296 25.41 -41.70 -22.44
C ILE A 296 23.93 -41.32 -22.23
N GLN A 297 23.31 -40.76 -23.29
CA GLN A 297 22.03 -41.08 -24.01
C GLN A 297 20.85 -41.77 -23.29
N PRO A 298 19.63 -41.83 -23.89
CA PRO A 298 18.85 -40.88 -24.71
C PRO A 298 17.39 -40.78 -24.18
N HIS A 299 16.59 -39.77 -24.57
CA HIS A 299 15.12 -39.80 -24.71
C HIS A 299 14.56 -38.37 -24.83
N GLY A 300 13.43 -38.24 -25.52
CA GLY A 300 12.77 -36.97 -25.84
C GLY A 300 12.72 -36.03 -24.64
N ALA A 301 13.30 -34.85 -24.81
CA ALA A 301 13.26 -33.82 -23.78
C ALA A 301 11.80 -33.37 -23.60
N ALA A 302 11.20 -33.78 -22.49
CA ALA A 302 10.03 -33.13 -21.97
C ALA A 302 10.32 -31.61 -21.90
N PRO A 303 9.35 -30.74 -22.25
CA PRO A 303 9.54 -29.30 -22.17
C PRO A 303 10.01 -28.96 -20.77
N THR A 304 11.16 -28.30 -20.65
CA THR A 304 11.69 -27.86 -19.36
C THR A 304 10.65 -26.95 -18.71
N ASP A 305 10.56 -26.94 -17.37
CA ASP A 305 9.62 -26.07 -16.63
C ASP A 305 9.73 -24.59 -17.07
N SER A 306 10.89 -24.18 -17.58
CA SER A 306 11.11 -22.88 -18.21
C SER A 306 10.31 -22.65 -19.49
N GLU A 307 10.15 -23.65 -20.36
CA GLU A 307 9.38 -23.54 -21.59
C GLU A 307 7.87 -23.47 -21.29
N ALA A 308 7.40 -24.23 -20.30
CA ALA A 308 6.03 -24.13 -19.80
C ALA A 308 5.75 -22.73 -19.21
N ALA A 309 6.65 -22.22 -18.37
CA ALA A 309 6.54 -20.88 -17.82
C ALA A 309 6.55 -19.78 -18.91
N ILE A 310 7.40 -19.90 -19.93
CA ILE A 310 7.43 -18.97 -21.06
C ILE A 310 6.10 -19.00 -21.83
N LYS A 311 5.56 -20.19 -22.09
CA LYS A 311 4.26 -20.37 -22.76
C LYS A 311 3.12 -19.74 -21.94
N ASP A 312 3.15 -19.88 -20.62
CA ASP A 312 2.15 -19.29 -19.73
C ASP A 312 2.22 -17.76 -19.72
N ILE A 313 3.44 -17.18 -19.72
CA ILE A 313 3.65 -15.73 -19.81
C ILE A 313 3.11 -15.18 -21.13
N ILE A 314 3.44 -15.83 -22.25
CA ILE A 314 2.97 -15.42 -23.58
C ILE A 314 1.44 -15.54 -23.66
N ARG A 315 0.85 -16.60 -23.09
CA ARG A 315 -0.60 -16.80 -23.02
C ARG A 315 -1.29 -15.72 -22.19
N GLY A 316 -0.73 -15.37 -21.02
CA GLY A 316 -1.24 -14.30 -20.16
C GLY A 316 -1.19 -12.94 -20.85
N ALA A 317 -0.07 -12.63 -21.50
CA ALA A 317 0.12 -11.38 -22.24
C ALA A 317 -0.84 -11.26 -23.44
N PHE A 318 -1.05 -12.33 -24.21
CA PHE A 318 -2.01 -12.34 -25.32
C PHE A 318 -3.46 -12.17 -24.83
N THR A 319 -3.82 -12.84 -23.73
CA THR A 319 -5.16 -12.74 -23.13
C THR A 319 -5.46 -11.30 -22.70
N LEU A 320 -4.50 -10.65 -22.05
CA LEU A 320 -4.59 -9.25 -21.66
C LEU A 320 -4.70 -8.34 -22.89
N HIS A 321 -3.85 -8.55 -23.90
CA HIS A 321 -3.88 -7.79 -25.15
C HIS A 321 -5.25 -7.90 -25.85
N ARG A 322 -5.84 -9.10 -25.89
CA ARG A 322 -7.18 -9.34 -26.44
C ARG A 322 -8.27 -8.65 -25.65
N PHE A 323 -8.22 -8.72 -24.31
CA PHE A 323 -9.17 -8.06 -23.44
C PHE A 323 -9.20 -6.54 -23.66
N LEU A 324 -8.02 -5.93 -23.79
CA LEU A 324 -7.87 -4.49 -24.03
C LEU A 324 -8.27 -4.06 -25.45
N HIS A 325 -8.33 -4.99 -26.41
CA HIS A 325 -8.58 -4.70 -27.83
C HIS A 325 -9.74 -5.53 -28.42
N SER A 326 -10.81 -5.72 -27.66
CA SER A 326 -11.98 -6.55 -28.01
C SER A 326 -12.70 -6.15 -29.30
N ASN A 327 -12.47 -4.95 -29.81
CA ASN A 327 -13.12 -4.41 -31.03
C ASN A 327 -12.43 -4.78 -32.35
N ARG A 328 -11.38 -5.61 -32.33
CA ARG A 328 -10.61 -6.02 -33.53
C ARG A 328 -10.98 -7.44 -33.95
N SER A 329 -10.85 -7.75 -35.24
CA SER A 329 -10.93 -9.14 -35.71
C SER A 329 -9.79 -9.95 -35.08
N GLU A 330 -10.04 -11.24 -34.86
CA GLU A 330 -9.08 -12.16 -34.24
C GLU A 330 -7.74 -12.19 -34.99
N THR A 331 -7.79 -12.23 -36.32
CA THR A 331 -6.60 -12.14 -37.19
C THR A 331 -5.79 -10.86 -36.98
N ALA A 332 -6.48 -9.71 -36.85
CA ALA A 332 -5.82 -8.42 -36.62
C ALA A 332 -5.25 -8.29 -35.20
N GLN A 333 -5.82 -9.00 -34.21
CA GLN A 333 -5.30 -9.05 -32.84
C GLN A 333 -4.03 -9.88 -32.76
N VAL A 334 -4.01 -11.05 -33.42
CA VAL A 334 -2.84 -11.92 -33.50
C VAL A 334 -1.68 -11.19 -34.19
N ASP A 335 -1.92 -10.57 -35.35
CA ASP A 335 -0.88 -9.83 -36.08
C ASP A 335 -0.36 -8.60 -35.33
N ALA A 336 -1.22 -7.93 -34.56
CA ALA A 336 -0.81 -6.80 -33.71
C ALA A 336 0.04 -7.28 -32.52
N PHE A 337 -0.34 -8.39 -31.90
CA PHE A 337 0.39 -8.98 -30.79
C PHE A 337 1.75 -9.53 -31.25
N MET A 338 1.82 -10.24 -32.38
CA MET A 338 3.06 -10.75 -32.93
C MET A 338 4.04 -9.62 -33.27
N ARG A 339 3.56 -8.51 -33.85
CA ARG A 339 4.40 -7.32 -34.08
C ARG A 339 4.94 -6.72 -32.77
N LEU A 340 4.12 -6.70 -31.71
CA LEU A 340 4.54 -6.23 -30.39
C LEU A 340 5.64 -7.13 -29.82
N VAL A 341 5.43 -8.45 -29.82
CA VAL A 341 6.40 -9.44 -29.33
C VAL A 341 7.70 -9.38 -30.12
N SER A 342 7.63 -9.35 -31.45
CA SER A 342 8.81 -9.18 -32.30
C SER A 342 9.53 -7.86 -32.02
N SER A 343 8.83 -6.74 -31.82
CA SER A 343 9.47 -5.45 -31.49
C SER A 343 10.13 -5.43 -30.10
N ALA A 344 9.69 -6.27 -29.18
CA ALA A 344 10.23 -6.36 -27.82
C ALA A 344 11.44 -7.30 -27.76
N ILE A 345 11.43 -8.39 -28.53
CA ILE A 345 12.55 -9.34 -28.64
C ILE A 345 13.66 -8.77 -29.52
N THR A 346 13.30 -7.99 -30.54
CA THR A 346 14.24 -7.31 -31.42
C THR A 346 14.43 -5.86 -30.97
N ARG A 347 15.26 -5.63 -29.95
CA ARG A 347 15.90 -4.31 -29.74
C ARG A 347 17.39 -4.42 -30.04
N PRO A 348 18.02 -3.34 -30.55
CA PRO A 348 19.37 -3.35 -31.13
C PRO A 348 20.47 -3.82 -30.17
#